data_AF-A0AAE3LEJ6-F1
#
_entry.id   AF-A0AAE3LEJ6-F1
#
_cell.length_a   1.000
_cell.length_b   1.000
_cell.length_c   1.000
_cell.angle_alpha   90.00
_cell.angle_beta   90.00
_cell.angle_gamma   90.00
#
_symmetry.space_group_name_H-M   'P 1'
#
loop_
_entity.id
_entity.type
_entity.pdbx_description
1 polymer ?
#
loop_
_entity_poly.entity_id
_entity_poly.type
_entity_poly.pdbx_seq_one_letter_code
_entity_poly.pdbx_strand_id
1 'polypeptide(L)'
;MVLLRPVSAMDLVFLASVGALSLSSLARRHEHSTLAWTSGVVGWTVFSAFWATTAVEYLGDSRYFLGSVSLVTAGLSGYGVRLSASRIQPHARLTIVFAVMGLLFVPYQFLDPVFMLVVQTVTIHTATLLSGLGFEPTIVDGSAGPATAIVFETHPWIVYNIVSACTGFGAIALFAGLLAVAGGSVRRRIVGALGLGTLIYALNLLRTVIVGGSIPSEIFAGTGVLVTPLFGVDQPALVSFYFAEYVLAQTLVVVVLLLVYLRVVRLFPGIQTYVDALLSTIRADSERLLSRVADA
;
A
#
# COMPACT_ATOMS: atom_id res chain seq x y z
N MET A 1 26.63 -5.60 9.24
CA MET A 1 25.25 -5.09 9.35
C MET A 1 25.19 -3.83 8.52
N VAL A 2 24.50 -3.85 7.39
CA VAL A 2 24.34 -2.66 6.53
C VAL A 2 23.23 -1.82 7.18
N LEU A 3 23.50 -0.57 7.53
CA LEU A 3 22.49 0.28 8.19
C LEU A 3 21.48 0.84 7.18
N LEU A 4 21.96 1.17 5.98
CA LEU A 4 21.20 1.83 4.91
C LEU A 4 21.17 0.96 3.67
N ARG A 5 19.97 0.73 3.13
CA ARG A 5 19.82 0.08 1.82
C ARG A 5 20.36 1.01 0.71
N PRO A 6 20.89 0.45 -0.39
CA PRO A 6 21.36 1.26 -1.50
C PRO A 6 20.23 2.16 -2.03
N VAL A 7 20.51 3.46 -2.14
CA VAL A 7 19.55 4.48 -2.56
C VAL A 7 19.66 4.69 -4.07
N SER A 8 18.57 4.46 -4.78
CA SER A 8 18.45 4.73 -6.22
C SER A 8 18.08 6.19 -6.51
N ALA A 9 18.17 6.60 -7.77
CA ALA A 9 17.67 7.92 -8.18
C ALA A 9 16.16 8.08 -7.91
N MET A 10 15.38 7.01 -8.12
CA MET A 10 13.95 6.99 -7.84
C MET A 10 13.63 7.14 -6.35
N ASP A 11 14.49 6.60 -5.49
CA ASP A 11 14.38 6.81 -4.04
C ASP A 11 14.58 8.27 -3.64
N LEU A 12 15.49 8.98 -4.31
CA LEU A 12 15.68 10.42 -4.08
C LEU A 12 14.45 11.22 -4.54
N VAL A 13 13.82 10.84 -5.65
CA VAL A 13 12.56 11.44 -6.12
C VAL A 13 11.45 11.21 -5.09
N PHE A 14 11.33 9.99 -4.56
CA PHE A 14 10.38 9.68 -3.49
C PHE A 14 10.65 10.53 -2.24
N LEU A 15 11.89 10.58 -1.76
CA LEU A 15 12.29 11.38 -0.59
C LEU A 15 12.02 12.88 -0.79
N ALA A 16 12.28 13.41 -1.98
CA ALA A 16 11.98 14.80 -2.33
C ALA A 16 10.47 15.08 -2.26
N SER A 17 9.63 14.15 -2.74
CA SER A 17 8.18 14.27 -2.64
C SER A 17 7.71 14.29 -1.17
N VAL A 18 8.23 13.37 -0.34
CA VAL A 18 7.88 13.28 1.09
C VAL A 18 8.34 14.53 1.83
N GLY A 19 9.54 15.02 1.54
CA GLY A 19 10.09 16.26 2.10
C GLY A 19 9.23 17.47 1.77
N ALA A 20 8.82 17.62 0.50
CA ALA A 20 7.99 18.73 0.04
C ALA A 20 6.57 18.69 0.63
N LEU A 21 5.93 17.51 0.70
CA LEU A 21 4.61 17.36 1.33
C LEU A 21 4.66 17.61 2.85
N SER A 22 5.75 17.20 3.50
CA SER A 22 5.99 17.46 4.93
C SER A 22 6.22 18.95 5.19
N LEU A 23 7.01 19.61 4.35
CA LEU A 23 7.23 21.05 4.40
C LEU A 23 5.92 21.82 4.19
N SER A 24 5.08 21.38 3.23
CA SER A 24 3.75 21.96 3.02
C SER A 24 2.89 21.85 4.26
N SER A 25 2.90 20.69 4.91
CA SER A 25 2.12 20.44 6.12
C SER A 25 2.60 21.29 7.31
N LEU A 26 3.92 21.46 7.46
CA LEU A 26 4.52 22.27 8.52
C LEU A 26 4.31 23.77 8.29
N ALA A 27 4.53 24.26 7.06
CA ALA A 27 4.33 25.66 6.70
C ALA A 27 2.90 26.13 6.95
N ARG A 28 1.89 25.26 6.76
CA ARG A 28 0.49 25.56 7.10
C ARG A 28 0.28 25.75 8.59
N ARG A 29 0.97 24.98 9.43
CA ARG A 29 0.86 25.12 10.90
C ARG A 29 1.44 26.45 11.40
N HIS A 30 2.41 27.00 10.68
CA HIS A 30 3.03 28.29 10.97
C HIS A 30 2.47 29.44 10.13
N GLU A 31 1.30 29.27 9.49
CA GLU A 31 0.61 30.31 8.72
C GLU A 31 1.40 30.87 7.51
N HIS A 32 2.44 30.16 7.07
CA HIS A 32 3.24 30.51 5.88
C HIS A 32 2.54 30.06 4.59
N SER A 33 1.51 30.79 4.18
CA SER A 33 0.61 30.41 3.08
C SER A 33 1.30 30.16 1.73
N THR A 34 2.25 31.03 1.34
CA THR A 34 2.98 30.89 0.06
C THR A 34 3.85 29.64 0.06
N LEU A 35 4.63 29.42 1.12
CA LEU A 35 5.51 28.26 1.24
C LEU A 35 4.71 26.95 1.30
N ALA A 36 3.60 26.95 2.04
CA ALA A 36 2.69 25.82 2.12
C ALA A 36 2.16 25.40 0.74
N TRP A 37 1.80 26.38 -0.09
CA TRP A 37 1.27 26.13 -1.42
C TRP A 37 2.35 25.67 -2.40
N THR A 38 3.49 26.38 -2.48
CA THR A 38 4.58 26.04 -3.41
C THR A 38 5.11 24.63 -3.15
N SER A 39 5.41 24.32 -1.89
CA SER A 39 5.88 22.98 -1.50
C SER A 39 4.83 21.90 -1.71
N GLY A 40 3.54 22.23 -1.58
CA GLY A 40 2.45 21.30 -1.92
C GLY A 40 2.43 20.96 -3.41
N VAL A 41 2.49 21.97 -4.28
CA VAL A 41 2.56 21.79 -5.74
C VAL A 41 3.80 20.96 -6.11
N VAL A 42 4.97 21.32 -5.60
CA VAL A 42 6.22 20.57 -5.85
C VAL A 42 6.08 19.13 -5.38
N GLY A 43 5.60 18.90 -4.16
CA GLY A 43 5.46 17.56 -3.60
C GLY A 43 4.54 16.66 -4.43
N TRP A 44 3.37 17.15 -4.83
CA TRP A 44 2.44 16.40 -5.66
C TRP A 44 2.97 16.16 -7.08
N THR A 45 3.68 17.13 -7.67
CA THR A 45 4.28 16.98 -9.01
C THR A 45 5.37 15.91 -8.99
N VAL A 46 6.26 15.96 -8.01
CA VAL A 46 7.33 14.96 -7.86
C VAL A 46 6.75 13.58 -7.54
N PHE A 47 5.71 13.51 -6.71
CA PHE A 47 5.02 12.24 -6.39
C PHE A 47 4.31 11.64 -7.62
N SER A 48 3.68 12.48 -8.45
CA SER A 48 3.05 12.04 -9.70
C SER A 48 4.08 11.56 -10.72
N ALA A 49 5.20 12.29 -10.86
CA ALA A 49 6.31 11.87 -11.70
C ALA A 49 6.92 10.55 -11.23
N PHE A 50 7.10 10.35 -9.93
CA PHE A 50 7.57 9.08 -9.35
C PHE A 50 6.69 7.91 -9.80
N TRP A 51 5.38 8.00 -9.59
CA TRP A 51 4.46 6.94 -9.98
C TRP A 51 4.33 6.76 -11.49
N ALA A 52 4.47 7.82 -12.28
CA ALA A 52 4.48 7.72 -13.73
C ALA A 52 5.69 6.93 -14.24
N THR A 53 6.89 7.22 -13.70
CA THR A 53 8.10 6.46 -14.04
C THR A 53 8.00 5.00 -13.61
N THR A 54 7.51 4.74 -12.39
CA THR A 54 7.26 3.37 -11.90
C THR A 54 6.23 2.63 -12.77
N ALA A 55 5.22 3.33 -13.31
CA ALA A 55 4.26 2.73 -14.23
C ALA A 55 4.94 2.29 -15.53
N VAL A 56 5.81 3.12 -16.10
CA VAL A 56 6.56 2.79 -17.33
C VAL A 56 7.43 1.55 -17.13
N GLU A 57 8.16 1.48 -16.02
CA GLU A 57 9.00 0.32 -15.67
C GLU A 57 8.17 -0.97 -15.56
N TYR A 58 7.07 -0.94 -14.78
CA TYR A 58 6.22 -2.12 -14.61
C TYR A 58 5.51 -2.56 -15.89
N LEU A 59 5.08 -1.62 -16.73
CA LEU A 59 4.50 -1.96 -18.03
C LEU A 59 5.55 -2.55 -18.98
N GLY A 60 6.79 -2.03 -18.95
CA GLY A 60 7.93 -2.58 -19.69
C GLY A 60 8.26 -4.02 -19.28
N ASP A 61 8.18 -4.33 -17.99
CA ASP A 61 8.42 -5.67 -17.43
C ASP A 61 7.22 -6.62 -17.55
N SER A 62 6.19 -6.26 -18.33
CA SER A 62 4.93 -7.04 -18.48
C SER A 62 4.17 -7.25 -17.16
N ARG A 63 4.44 -6.45 -16.13
CA ARG A 63 3.71 -6.46 -14.85
C ARG A 63 2.48 -5.55 -14.95
N TYR A 64 1.58 -5.90 -15.87
CA TYR A 64 0.49 -5.02 -16.32
C TYR A 64 -0.43 -4.52 -15.19
N PHE A 65 -0.71 -5.39 -14.20
CA PHE A 65 -1.53 -5.00 -13.05
C PHE A 65 -0.85 -3.90 -12.22
N LEU A 66 0.41 -4.12 -11.82
CA LEU A 66 1.20 -3.15 -11.07
C LEU A 66 1.40 -1.86 -11.88
N GLY A 67 1.69 -1.97 -13.18
CA GLY A 67 1.82 -0.83 -14.08
C GLY A 67 0.55 0.01 -14.17
N SER A 68 -0.60 -0.64 -14.27
CA SER A 68 -1.92 0.03 -14.33
C SER A 68 -2.26 0.72 -13.01
N VAL A 69 -2.02 0.07 -11.87
CA VAL A 69 -2.21 0.69 -10.54
C VAL A 69 -1.29 1.90 -10.37
N SER A 70 -0.02 1.79 -10.77
CA SER A 70 0.94 2.91 -10.75
C SER A 70 0.50 4.05 -11.66
N LEU A 71 -0.02 3.77 -12.86
CA LEU A 71 -0.50 4.78 -13.80
C LEU A 71 -1.72 5.53 -13.25
N VAL A 72 -2.69 4.81 -12.68
CA VAL A 72 -3.85 5.41 -12.01
C VAL A 72 -3.38 6.27 -10.83
N THR A 73 -2.40 5.79 -10.05
CA THR A 73 -1.83 6.53 -8.92
C THR A 73 -1.12 7.81 -9.39
N ALA A 74 -0.40 7.76 -10.52
CA ALA A 74 0.21 8.93 -11.14
C ALA A 74 -0.85 9.96 -11.56
N GLY A 75 -1.96 9.51 -12.17
CA GLY A 75 -3.07 10.39 -12.53
C GLY A 75 -3.76 11.04 -11.32
N LEU A 76 -4.05 10.25 -10.28
CA LEU A 76 -4.69 10.73 -9.05
C LEU A 76 -3.79 11.72 -8.29
N SER A 77 -2.49 11.44 -8.20
CA SER A 77 -1.52 12.38 -7.61
C SER A 77 -1.31 13.62 -8.47
N GLY A 78 -1.40 13.50 -9.79
CA GLY A 78 -1.45 14.63 -10.73
C GLY A 78 -2.65 15.54 -10.48
N TYR A 79 -3.82 14.99 -10.16
CA TYR A 79 -4.96 15.78 -9.69
C TYR A 79 -4.67 16.51 -8.38
N GLY A 80 -3.84 15.93 -7.49
CA GLY A 80 -3.30 16.61 -6.30
C GLY A 80 -2.52 17.89 -6.61
N VAL A 81 -1.80 17.94 -7.75
CA VAL A 81 -1.14 19.16 -8.25
C VAL A 81 -2.16 20.24 -8.53
N ARG A 82 -3.25 19.91 -9.25
CA ARG A 82 -4.35 20.86 -9.54
C ARG A 82 -5.01 21.36 -8.26
N LEU A 83 -5.36 20.44 -7.35
CA LEU A 83 -5.97 20.81 -6.07
C LEU A 83 -5.10 21.79 -5.28
N SER A 84 -3.77 21.55 -5.29
CA SER A 84 -2.80 22.42 -4.65
C SER A 84 -2.68 23.75 -5.39
N ALA A 85 -2.46 23.73 -6.71
CA ALA A 85 -2.31 24.93 -7.55
C ALA A 85 -3.51 25.87 -7.43
N SER A 86 -4.73 25.31 -7.46
CA SER A 86 -6.01 26.04 -7.38
C SER A 86 -6.48 26.29 -5.94
N ARG A 87 -5.72 25.89 -4.91
CA ARG A 87 -6.02 26.09 -3.49
C ARG A 87 -7.39 25.51 -3.06
N ILE A 88 -7.81 24.39 -3.65
CA ILE A 88 -9.14 23.81 -3.43
C ILE A 88 -9.19 23.08 -2.07
N GLN A 89 -10.17 23.40 -1.23
CA GLN A 89 -10.26 23.08 0.20
C GLN A 89 -9.83 21.66 0.69
N PRO A 90 -10.09 20.52 -0.01
CA PRO A 90 -9.58 19.21 0.44
C PRO A 90 -8.05 19.05 0.37
N HIS A 91 -7.33 19.88 -0.40
CA HIS A 91 -5.90 19.72 -0.66
C HIS A 91 -5.05 19.67 0.61
N ALA A 92 -5.35 20.52 1.60
CA ALA A 92 -4.53 20.64 2.81
C ALA A 92 -4.55 19.35 3.64
N ARG A 93 -5.73 18.72 3.77
CA ARG A 93 -5.85 17.44 4.49
C ARG A 93 -5.22 16.32 3.70
N LEU A 94 -5.41 16.28 2.37
CA LEU A 94 -4.80 15.27 1.52
C LEU A 94 -3.27 15.28 1.62
N THR A 95 -2.66 16.47 1.57
CA THR A 95 -1.21 16.64 1.75
C THR A 95 -0.71 16.12 3.10
N ILE A 96 -1.46 16.34 4.20
CA ILE A 96 -1.09 15.82 5.52
C ILE A 96 -1.15 14.28 5.54
N VAL A 97 -2.20 13.69 4.95
CA VAL A 97 -2.34 12.22 4.87
C VAL A 97 -1.11 11.60 4.21
N PHE A 98 -0.73 12.11 3.03
CA PHE A 98 0.42 11.59 2.28
C PHE A 98 1.77 11.94 2.90
N ALA A 99 1.89 13.09 3.58
CA ALA A 99 3.09 13.42 4.36
C ALA A 99 3.31 12.41 5.50
N VAL A 100 2.26 12.11 6.28
CA VAL A 100 2.35 11.13 7.38
C VAL A 100 2.63 9.72 6.85
N MET A 101 1.93 9.30 5.80
CA MET A 101 2.21 8.02 5.14
C MET A 101 3.66 7.94 4.67
N GLY A 102 4.15 8.96 3.98
CA GLY A 102 5.54 9.04 3.50
C GLY A 102 6.55 8.96 4.64
N LEU A 103 6.34 9.73 5.71
CA LEU A 103 7.22 9.72 6.89
C LEU A 103 7.29 8.36 7.59
N LEU A 104 6.21 7.57 7.57
CA LEU A 104 6.24 6.19 8.07
C LEU A 104 6.98 5.24 7.12
N PHE A 105 6.85 5.45 5.81
CA PHE A 105 7.52 4.65 4.79
C PHE A 105 9.03 4.86 4.71
N VAL A 106 9.52 6.08 4.94
CA VAL A 106 10.96 6.40 4.88
C VAL A 106 11.83 5.46 5.73
N PRO A 107 11.62 5.34 7.06
CA PRO A 107 12.45 4.43 7.86
C PRO A 107 12.29 2.97 7.44
N TYR A 108 11.08 2.55 7.05
CA TYR A 108 10.83 1.19 6.57
C TYR A 108 11.55 0.86 5.25
N GLN A 109 11.62 1.81 4.32
CA GLN A 109 12.22 1.61 3.01
C GLN A 109 13.75 1.67 3.07
N PHE A 110 14.32 2.58 3.88
CA PHE A 110 15.74 2.92 3.81
C PHE A 110 16.59 2.32 4.93
N LEU A 111 16.01 2.07 6.12
CA LEU A 111 16.73 1.43 7.21
C LEU A 111 16.58 -0.08 7.10
N ASP A 112 17.65 -0.76 6.70
CA ASP A 112 17.67 -2.22 6.58
C ASP A 112 17.22 -2.94 7.86
N PRO A 113 17.61 -2.49 9.08
CA PRO A 113 17.13 -3.13 10.31
C PRO A 113 15.61 -3.02 10.49
N VAL A 114 14.98 -1.92 10.05
CA VAL A 114 13.53 -1.73 10.15
C VAL A 114 12.82 -2.61 9.13
N PHE A 115 13.32 -2.61 7.88
CA PHE A 115 12.80 -3.46 6.82
C PHE A 115 12.83 -4.94 7.23
N MET A 116 14.01 -5.42 7.65
CA MET A 116 14.23 -6.82 8.03
C MET A 116 13.41 -7.19 9.26
N LEU A 117 13.32 -6.32 10.27
CA LEU A 117 12.50 -6.58 11.46
C LEU A 117 11.04 -6.84 11.07
N VAL A 118 10.45 -5.99 10.22
CA VAL A 118 9.04 -6.14 9.82
C VAL A 118 8.83 -7.42 9.01
N VAL A 119 9.68 -7.68 8.01
CA VAL A 119 9.55 -8.86 7.13
C VAL A 119 9.78 -10.16 7.89
N GLN A 120 10.82 -10.23 8.73
CA GLN A 120 11.12 -11.40 9.56
C GLN A 120 10.01 -11.65 10.59
N THR A 121 9.46 -10.62 11.22
CA THR A 121 8.34 -10.77 12.16
C THR A 121 7.13 -11.39 11.48
N VAL A 122 6.78 -10.92 10.27
CA VAL A 122 5.68 -11.50 9.49
C VAL A 122 5.99 -12.94 9.09
N THR A 123 7.24 -13.24 8.70
CA THR A 123 7.68 -14.60 8.36
C THR A 123 7.53 -15.55 9.54
N ILE A 124 8.03 -15.15 10.71
CA ILE A 124 7.95 -15.95 11.96
C ILE A 124 6.50 -16.17 12.36
N HIS A 125 5.67 -15.12 12.39
CA HIS A 125 4.26 -15.27 12.75
C HIS A 125 3.48 -16.13 11.75
N THR A 126 3.77 -16.00 10.45
CA THR A 126 3.15 -16.83 9.41
C THR A 126 3.55 -18.30 9.59
N ALA A 127 4.84 -18.60 9.77
CA ALA A 127 5.32 -19.96 10.01
C ALA A 127 4.74 -20.55 11.31
N THR A 128 4.64 -19.76 12.39
CA THR A 128 4.06 -20.19 13.66
C THR A 128 2.58 -20.56 13.50
N LEU A 129 1.81 -19.74 12.80
CA LEU A 129 0.40 -20.01 12.54
C LEU A 129 0.20 -21.21 11.62
N LEU A 130 1.03 -21.36 10.59
CA LEU A 130 1.02 -22.53 9.70
C LEU A 130 1.34 -23.83 10.46
N SER A 131 2.36 -23.80 11.33
CA SER A 131 2.71 -24.92 12.19
C SER A 131 1.56 -25.28 13.15
N GLY A 132 0.89 -24.27 13.72
CA GLY A 132 -0.32 -24.47 14.52
C GLY A 132 -1.49 -25.10 13.76
N LEU A 133 -1.50 -25.03 12.43
CA LEU A 133 -2.49 -25.69 11.56
C LEU A 133 -2.06 -27.10 11.11
N GLY A 134 -0.90 -27.59 11.57
CA GLY A 134 -0.38 -28.92 11.23
C GLY A 134 0.42 -28.96 9.93
N PHE A 135 0.81 -27.80 9.39
CA PHE A 135 1.81 -27.76 8.32
C PHE A 135 3.22 -27.82 8.91
N GLU A 136 4.21 -28.25 8.12
CA GLU A 136 5.62 -28.31 8.52
C GLU A 136 6.44 -27.22 7.79
N PRO A 137 6.28 -25.92 8.16
CA PRO A 137 7.01 -24.83 7.52
C PRO A 137 8.45 -24.74 8.05
N THR A 138 9.42 -24.66 7.14
CA THR A 138 10.81 -24.34 7.47
C THR A 138 11.13 -22.93 6.97
N ILE A 139 11.62 -22.08 7.88
CA ILE A 139 12.06 -20.73 7.53
C ILE A 139 13.45 -20.83 6.87
N VAL A 140 13.58 -20.22 5.70
CA VAL A 140 14.81 -20.19 4.92
C VAL A 140 15.11 -18.76 4.45
N ASP A 141 16.29 -18.58 3.84
CA ASP A 141 16.65 -17.33 3.20
C ASP A 141 15.80 -17.10 1.96
N GLY A 142 15.31 -15.88 1.82
CA GLY A 142 14.41 -15.46 0.75
C GLY A 142 14.99 -14.33 -0.08
N SER A 143 14.24 -13.95 -1.11
CA SER A 143 14.57 -12.82 -1.99
C SER A 143 14.68 -11.47 -1.28
N ALA A 144 14.02 -11.30 -0.13
CA ALA A 144 14.10 -10.09 0.68
C ALA A 144 15.28 -10.08 1.66
N GLY A 145 15.97 -11.21 1.85
CA GLY A 145 17.09 -11.36 2.78
C GLY A 145 16.99 -12.62 3.65
N PRO A 146 17.84 -12.73 4.67
CA PRO A 146 17.89 -13.92 5.52
C PRO A 146 16.61 -14.11 6.34
N ALA A 147 16.16 -15.36 6.46
CA ALA A 147 14.93 -15.74 7.18
C ALA A 147 13.66 -14.97 6.73
N THR A 148 13.48 -14.81 5.42
CA THR A 148 12.33 -14.10 4.81
C THR A 148 11.49 -14.97 3.89
N ALA A 149 11.74 -16.27 3.84
CA ALA A 149 10.95 -17.21 3.07
C ALA A 149 10.59 -18.46 3.88
N ILE A 150 9.57 -19.16 3.41
CA ILE A 150 9.07 -20.41 3.98
C ILE A 150 9.09 -21.47 2.88
N VAL A 151 9.58 -22.66 3.20
CA VAL A 151 9.45 -23.87 2.39
C VAL A 151 8.71 -24.93 3.18
N PHE A 152 8.06 -25.85 2.48
CA PHE A 152 7.38 -26.99 3.10
C PHE A 152 8.10 -28.28 2.68
N GLU A 153 8.25 -29.21 3.61
CA GLU A 153 8.93 -30.50 3.33
C GLU A 153 8.25 -31.29 2.21
N THR A 154 6.93 -31.15 2.06
CA THR A 154 6.16 -31.79 0.98
C THR A 154 6.43 -31.18 -0.39
N HIS A 155 6.87 -29.91 -0.44
CA HIS A 155 7.07 -29.13 -1.66
C HIS A 155 8.34 -28.25 -1.58
N PRO A 156 9.54 -28.83 -1.40
CA PRO A 156 10.75 -28.07 -1.11
C PRO A 156 11.22 -27.18 -2.27
N TRP A 157 10.71 -27.41 -3.48
CA TRP A 157 11.00 -26.59 -4.66
C TRP A 157 10.19 -25.29 -4.74
N ILE A 158 9.16 -25.12 -3.90
CA ILE A 158 8.34 -23.90 -3.85
C ILE A 158 8.81 -23.04 -2.69
N VAL A 159 9.48 -21.94 -3.00
CA VAL A 159 9.96 -20.96 -2.02
C VAL A 159 8.92 -19.86 -1.85
N TYR A 160 8.15 -19.91 -0.76
CA TYR A 160 7.17 -18.89 -0.43
C TYR A 160 7.85 -17.66 0.19
N ASN A 161 8.07 -16.64 -0.63
CA ASN A 161 8.79 -15.43 -0.24
C ASN A 161 7.86 -14.43 0.46
N ILE A 162 8.21 -14.04 1.69
CA ILE A 162 7.57 -12.93 2.39
C ILE A 162 8.31 -11.65 2.00
N VAL A 163 7.64 -10.81 1.22
CA VAL A 163 8.17 -9.53 0.73
C VAL A 163 7.41 -8.36 1.34
N SER A 164 7.82 -7.13 1.03
CA SER A 164 7.17 -5.90 1.53
C SER A 164 5.64 -5.89 1.38
N ALA A 165 5.14 -6.34 0.23
CA ALA A 165 3.69 -6.43 -0.04
C ALA A 165 2.95 -7.37 0.94
N CYS A 166 3.63 -8.36 1.49
CA CYS A 166 3.07 -9.35 2.43
C CYS A 166 3.06 -8.86 3.88
N THR A 167 3.50 -7.63 4.18
CA THR A 167 3.62 -7.14 5.56
C THR A 167 2.40 -6.36 6.05
N GLY A 168 1.54 -5.90 5.12
CA GLY A 168 0.45 -4.99 5.42
C GLY A 168 0.90 -3.55 5.77
N PHE A 169 2.21 -3.28 5.80
CA PHE A 169 2.76 -1.98 6.24
C PHE A 169 2.21 -0.80 5.43
N GLY A 170 2.04 -0.98 4.12
CA GLY A 170 1.50 0.07 3.25
C GLY A 170 0.07 0.49 3.60
N ALA A 171 -0.80 -0.48 3.90
CA ALA A 171 -2.16 -0.19 4.35
C ALA A 171 -2.16 0.48 5.74
N ILE A 172 -1.32 0.01 6.67
CA ILE A 172 -1.16 0.61 8.00
C ILE A 172 -0.73 2.08 7.89
N ALA A 173 0.28 2.37 7.06
CA ALA A 173 0.78 3.73 6.86
C ALA A 173 -0.27 4.66 6.23
N LEU A 174 -1.02 4.17 5.23
CA LEU A 174 -2.10 4.91 4.59
C LEU A 174 -3.19 5.30 5.60
N PHE A 175 -3.68 4.33 6.38
CA PHE A 175 -4.74 4.58 7.37
C PHE A 175 -4.24 5.41 8.56
N ALA A 176 -2.98 5.28 8.96
CA ALA A 176 -2.36 6.18 9.94
C ALA A 176 -2.34 7.63 9.44
N GLY A 177 -2.03 7.85 8.16
CA GLY A 177 -2.15 9.15 7.51
C GLY A 177 -3.58 9.69 7.53
N LEU A 178 -4.57 8.85 7.20
CA LEU A 178 -5.99 9.24 7.23
C LEU A 178 -6.45 9.62 8.64
N LEU A 179 -6.00 8.90 9.66
CA LEU A 179 -6.32 9.20 11.05
C LEU A 179 -5.59 10.44 11.58
N ALA A 180 -4.47 10.84 10.98
CA ALA A 180 -3.78 12.08 11.35
C ALA A 180 -4.64 13.32 11.10
N VAL A 181 -5.49 13.29 10.08
CA VAL A 181 -6.45 14.36 9.76
C VAL A 181 -7.84 14.15 10.34
N ALA A 182 -8.08 13.01 11.01
CA ALA A 182 -9.34 12.76 11.68
C ALA A 182 -9.56 13.78 12.82
N GLY A 183 -10.80 14.24 12.97
CA GLY A 183 -11.16 15.13 14.09
C GLY A 183 -10.95 14.48 15.46
N GLY A 184 -10.91 15.30 16.52
CA GLY A 184 -10.76 14.84 17.91
C GLY A 184 -9.34 14.96 18.47
N SER A 185 -9.14 14.51 19.71
CA SER A 185 -7.87 14.62 20.44
C SER A 185 -6.77 13.74 19.85
N VAL A 186 -5.50 14.15 20.00
CA VAL A 186 -4.33 13.38 19.52
C VAL A 186 -4.31 11.97 20.10
N ARG A 187 -4.66 11.81 21.39
CA ARG A 187 -4.77 10.50 22.05
C ARG A 187 -5.76 9.57 21.32
N ARG A 188 -6.93 10.08 20.94
CA ARG A 188 -7.94 9.29 20.20
C ARG A 188 -7.43 8.86 18.83
N ARG A 189 -6.67 9.73 18.13
CA ARG A 189 -6.07 9.41 16.83
C ARG A 189 -4.99 8.33 16.93
N ILE A 190 -4.10 8.42 17.91
CA ILE A 190 -3.04 7.42 18.14
C ILE A 190 -3.64 6.07 18.50
N VAL A 191 -4.58 6.03 19.47
CA VAL A 191 -5.24 4.78 19.86
C VAL A 191 -5.99 4.17 18.67
N GLY A 192 -6.68 5.00 17.88
CA GLY A 192 -7.33 4.56 16.65
C GLY A 192 -6.34 3.98 15.63
N ALA A 193 -5.19 4.64 15.43
CA ALA A 193 -4.18 4.20 14.48
C ALA A 193 -3.52 2.89 14.90
N LEU A 194 -3.23 2.74 16.19
CA LEU A 194 -2.70 1.49 16.75
C LEU A 194 -3.72 0.35 16.61
N GLY A 195 -4.96 0.55 17.06
CA GLY A 195 -6.00 -0.48 16.97
C GLY A 195 -6.32 -0.90 15.54
N LEU A 196 -6.37 0.06 14.61
CA LEU A 196 -6.58 -0.22 13.20
C LEU A 196 -5.36 -0.88 12.56
N GLY A 197 -4.15 -0.43 12.91
CA GLY A 197 -2.91 -1.04 12.45
C GLY A 197 -2.80 -2.50 12.87
N THR A 198 -3.13 -2.81 14.12
CA THR A 198 -3.20 -4.20 14.63
C THR A 198 -4.24 -5.04 13.87
N LEU A 199 -5.42 -4.49 13.59
CA LEU A 199 -6.43 -5.19 12.80
C LEU A 199 -5.94 -5.49 11.37
N ILE A 200 -5.38 -4.50 10.68
CA ILE A 200 -4.82 -4.66 9.33
C ILE A 200 -3.70 -5.70 9.34
N TYR A 201 -2.82 -5.64 10.34
CA TYR A 201 -1.75 -6.62 10.52
C TYR A 201 -2.28 -8.04 10.69
N ALA A 202 -3.29 -8.24 11.54
CA ALA A 202 -3.91 -9.54 11.76
C ALA A 202 -4.59 -10.09 10.49
N LEU A 203 -5.32 -9.25 9.77
CA LEU A 203 -5.95 -9.62 8.49
C LEU A 203 -4.91 -9.96 7.42
N ASN A 204 -3.79 -9.25 7.42
CA ASN A 204 -2.68 -9.54 6.52
C ASN A 204 -1.97 -10.85 6.89
N LEU A 205 -1.79 -11.17 8.19
CA LEU A 205 -1.30 -12.49 8.60
C LEU A 205 -2.24 -13.61 8.18
N LEU A 206 -3.56 -13.41 8.30
CA LEU A 206 -4.54 -14.38 7.82
C LEU A 206 -4.37 -14.63 6.32
N ARG A 207 -4.16 -13.57 5.52
CA ARG A 207 -3.86 -13.68 4.08
C ARG A 207 -2.59 -14.52 3.84
N THR A 208 -1.48 -14.21 4.51
CA THR A 208 -0.22 -14.94 4.29
C THR A 208 -0.31 -16.40 4.70
N VAL A 209 -1.07 -16.72 5.76
CA VAL A 209 -1.31 -18.09 6.19
C VAL A 209 -2.20 -18.86 5.20
N ILE A 210 -3.28 -18.25 4.70
CA ILE A 210 -4.14 -18.88 3.68
C ILE A 210 -3.35 -19.16 2.40
N VAL A 211 -2.58 -18.18 1.92
CA VAL A 211 -1.75 -18.35 0.73
C VAL A 211 -0.66 -19.39 0.95
N GLY A 212 0.11 -19.28 2.03
CA GLY A 212 1.18 -20.22 2.35
C GLY A 212 0.67 -21.65 2.54
N GLY A 213 -0.43 -21.82 3.29
CA GLY A 213 -1.05 -23.12 3.54
C GLY A 213 -1.68 -23.76 2.31
N SER A 214 -2.01 -22.97 1.28
CA SER A 214 -2.54 -23.49 0.01
C SER A 214 -1.50 -24.31 -0.77
N ILE A 215 -0.20 -24.13 -0.50
CA ILE A 215 0.90 -24.88 -1.12
C ILE A 215 0.86 -26.36 -0.66
N PRO A 216 1.06 -26.69 0.63
CA PRO A 216 1.09 -28.08 1.07
C PRO A 216 -0.29 -28.75 1.09
N SER A 217 -1.38 -28.00 1.22
CA SER A 217 -2.74 -28.58 1.25
C SER A 217 -3.34 -28.85 -0.12
N GLU A 218 -2.82 -28.20 -1.17
CA GLU A 218 -3.34 -28.26 -2.53
C GLU A 218 -4.87 -28.02 -2.66
N ILE A 219 -5.46 -27.31 -1.69
CA ILE A 219 -6.92 -27.19 -1.56
C ILE A 219 -7.59 -26.58 -2.79
N PHE A 220 -6.86 -25.79 -3.58
CA PHE A 220 -7.34 -25.17 -4.82
C PHE A 220 -6.77 -25.81 -6.09
N ALA A 221 -6.20 -27.03 -6.05
CA ALA A 221 -5.67 -27.69 -7.25
C ALA A 221 -6.71 -27.85 -8.38
N GLY A 222 -8.00 -27.96 -8.03
CA GLY A 222 -9.10 -28.04 -8.99
C GLY A 222 -9.37 -26.76 -9.80
N THR A 223 -8.74 -25.62 -9.47
CA THR A 223 -8.94 -24.35 -10.17
C THR A 223 -8.04 -24.17 -11.40
N GLY A 224 -7.38 -25.23 -11.87
CA GLY A 224 -6.47 -25.19 -13.03
C GLY A 224 -7.10 -24.58 -14.28
N VAL A 225 -8.40 -24.80 -14.52
CA VAL A 225 -9.12 -24.20 -15.66
C VAL A 225 -9.07 -22.66 -15.69
N LEU A 226 -8.95 -22.01 -14.52
CA LEU A 226 -8.85 -20.56 -14.41
C LEU A 226 -7.39 -20.10 -14.41
N VAL A 227 -6.50 -20.86 -13.74
CA VAL A 227 -5.13 -20.44 -13.46
C VAL A 227 -4.18 -20.79 -14.59
N THR A 228 -4.26 -22.00 -15.14
CA THR A 228 -3.33 -22.50 -16.16
C THR A 228 -3.30 -21.62 -17.42
N PRO A 229 -4.44 -21.14 -17.97
CA PRO A 229 -4.41 -20.25 -19.13
C PRO A 229 -3.79 -18.88 -18.86
N LEU A 230 -3.81 -18.42 -17.61
CA LEU A 230 -3.32 -17.08 -17.21
C LEU A 230 -1.85 -17.08 -16.83
N PHE A 231 -1.37 -18.16 -16.21
CA PHE A 231 -0.05 -18.21 -15.58
C PHE A 231 0.86 -19.33 -16.11
N GLY A 232 0.35 -20.23 -16.94
CA GLY A 232 1.14 -21.33 -17.51
C GLY A 232 1.66 -22.33 -16.46
N VAL A 233 0.92 -22.50 -15.37
CA VAL A 233 1.25 -23.42 -14.27
C VAL A 233 0.24 -24.57 -14.22
N ASP A 234 0.76 -25.79 -14.09
CA ASP A 234 -0.03 -27.02 -14.21
C ASP A 234 0.10 -27.93 -12.98
N GLN A 235 1.15 -27.74 -12.17
CA GLN A 235 1.38 -28.53 -10.96
C GLN A 235 0.33 -28.18 -9.89
N PRO A 236 -0.32 -29.16 -9.23
CA PRO A 236 -1.41 -28.93 -8.27
C PRO A 236 -1.09 -27.88 -7.20
N ALA A 237 0.06 -27.99 -6.53
CA ALA A 237 0.50 -27.01 -5.53
C ALA A 237 0.70 -25.60 -6.08
N LEU A 238 1.26 -25.46 -7.30
CA LEU A 238 1.43 -24.15 -7.94
C LEU A 238 0.09 -23.56 -8.37
N VAL A 239 -0.81 -24.36 -8.95
CA VAL A 239 -2.17 -23.93 -9.28
C VAL A 239 -2.88 -23.41 -8.03
N SER A 240 -2.76 -24.15 -6.93
CA SER A 240 -3.37 -23.79 -5.65
C SER A 240 -2.82 -22.47 -5.10
N PHE A 241 -1.50 -22.31 -5.11
CA PHE A 241 -0.81 -21.08 -4.70
C PHE A 241 -1.20 -19.87 -5.56
N TYR A 242 -1.16 -20.00 -6.89
CA TYR A 242 -1.47 -18.90 -7.80
C TYR A 242 -2.94 -18.47 -7.69
N PHE A 243 -3.86 -19.43 -7.51
CA PHE A 243 -5.26 -19.09 -7.24
C PHE A 243 -5.41 -18.33 -5.92
N ALA A 244 -4.79 -18.84 -4.85
CA ALA A 244 -4.87 -18.21 -3.53
C ALA A 244 -4.29 -16.78 -3.53
N GLU A 245 -3.12 -16.58 -4.13
CA GLU A 245 -2.40 -15.30 -4.13
C GLU A 245 -3.02 -14.27 -5.10
N TYR A 246 -3.25 -14.65 -6.36
CA TYR A 246 -3.60 -13.69 -7.42
C TYR A 246 -5.09 -13.55 -7.68
N VAL A 247 -5.91 -14.51 -7.26
CA VAL A 247 -7.37 -14.47 -7.46
C VAL A 247 -8.09 -14.24 -6.14
N LEU A 248 -7.95 -15.18 -5.19
CA LEU A 248 -8.69 -15.16 -3.94
C LEU A 248 -8.27 -13.98 -3.05
N ALA A 249 -6.99 -13.86 -2.71
CA ALA A 249 -6.48 -12.82 -1.84
C ALA A 249 -6.68 -11.42 -2.45
N GLN A 250 -6.49 -11.27 -3.77
CA GLN A 250 -6.66 -10.00 -4.47
C GLN A 250 -8.13 -9.55 -4.53
N THR A 251 -9.07 -10.49 -4.58
CA THR A 251 -10.52 -10.15 -4.49
C THR A 251 -10.90 -9.82 -3.06
N LEU A 252 -10.42 -10.61 -2.10
CA LEU A 252 -10.75 -10.44 -0.69
C LEU A 252 -10.19 -9.13 -0.12
N VAL A 253 -9.00 -8.69 -0.56
CA VAL A 253 -8.42 -7.44 -0.06
C VAL A 253 -9.30 -6.23 -0.38
N VAL A 254 -10.00 -6.20 -1.52
CA VAL A 254 -10.93 -5.11 -1.87
C VAL A 254 -12.09 -5.07 -0.87
N VAL A 255 -12.69 -6.23 -0.59
CA VAL A 255 -13.79 -6.35 0.37
C VAL A 255 -13.32 -5.97 1.77
N VAL A 256 -12.16 -6.47 2.19
CA VAL A 256 -11.57 -6.17 3.50
C VAL A 256 -11.27 -4.68 3.64
N LEU A 257 -10.63 -4.04 2.66
CA LEU A 257 -10.33 -2.62 2.70
C LEU A 257 -11.61 -1.78 2.75
N LEU A 258 -12.67 -2.18 2.05
CA LEU A 258 -13.98 -1.54 2.16
C LEU A 258 -14.58 -1.67 3.57
N LEU A 259 -14.54 -2.86 4.17
CA LEU A 259 -15.02 -3.08 5.53
C LEU A 259 -14.23 -2.28 6.56
N VAL A 260 -12.90 -2.23 6.41
CA VAL A 260 -12.00 -1.43 7.23
C VAL A 260 -12.34 0.05 7.09
N TYR A 261 -12.53 0.55 5.85
CA TYR A 261 -12.97 1.92 5.59
C TYR A 261 -14.31 2.23 6.27
N LEU A 262 -15.32 1.36 6.10
CA LEU A 262 -16.64 1.55 6.73
C LEU A 262 -16.53 1.58 8.26
N ARG A 263 -15.65 0.76 8.84
CA ARG A 263 -15.38 0.78 10.28
C ARG A 263 -14.72 2.09 10.70
N VAL A 264 -13.75 2.56 9.93
CA VAL A 264 -13.04 3.83 10.19
C VAL A 264 -13.99 5.01 10.15
N VAL A 265 -14.86 5.11 9.13
CA VAL A 265 -15.86 6.17 9.04
C VAL A 265 -16.83 6.16 10.22
N ARG A 266 -17.26 4.97 10.68
CA ARG A 266 -18.11 4.86 11.88
C ARG A 266 -17.39 5.32 13.16
N LEU A 267 -16.09 5.07 13.27
CA LEU A 267 -15.30 5.47 14.44
C LEU A 267 -14.87 6.95 14.40
N PHE A 268 -14.70 7.51 13.20
CA PHE A 268 -14.24 8.86 12.94
C PHE A 268 -15.11 9.51 11.84
N PRO A 269 -16.32 10.00 12.17
CA PRO A 269 -17.25 10.54 11.18
C PRO A 269 -16.69 11.70 10.34
N GLY A 270 -15.75 12.47 10.89
CA GLY A 270 -15.08 13.55 10.17
C GLY A 270 -14.27 13.09 8.93
N ILE A 271 -13.94 11.80 8.84
CA ILE A 271 -13.33 11.21 7.64
C ILE A 271 -14.35 11.15 6.50
N GLN A 272 -15.61 10.80 6.77
CA GLN A 272 -16.65 10.78 5.73
C GLN A 272 -16.86 12.16 5.13
N THR A 273 -16.97 13.19 5.97
CA THR A 273 -17.08 14.59 5.50
C THR A 273 -15.91 14.99 4.61
N TYR A 274 -14.71 14.50 4.93
CA TYR A 274 -13.52 14.76 4.11
C TYR A 274 -13.58 14.04 2.76
N VAL A 275 -13.97 12.77 2.75
CA VAL A 275 -14.15 11.98 1.52
C VAL A 275 -15.23 12.59 0.64
N ASP A 276 -16.38 12.95 1.21
CA ASP A 276 -17.49 13.58 0.49
C ASP A 276 -17.06 14.90 -0.16
N ALA A 277 -16.30 15.74 0.57
CA ALA A 277 -15.77 16.99 0.02
C ALA A 277 -14.76 16.76 -1.13
N LEU A 278 -13.96 15.70 -1.06
CA LEU A 278 -13.05 15.33 -2.14
C LEU A 278 -13.83 14.85 -3.36
N LEU A 279 -14.80 13.94 -3.18
CA LEU A 279 -15.63 13.39 -4.25
C LEU A 279 -16.50 14.47 -4.91
N SER A 280 -17.08 15.39 -4.13
CA SER A 280 -17.87 16.50 -4.68
C SER A 280 -17.02 17.43 -5.53
N THR A 281 -15.78 17.68 -5.11
CA THR A 281 -14.83 18.49 -5.87
C THR A 281 -14.46 17.82 -7.19
N ILE A 282 -14.14 16.52 -7.15
CA ILE A 282 -13.82 15.74 -8.35
C ILE A 282 -15.00 15.74 -9.31
N ARG A 283 -16.22 15.46 -8.82
CA ARG A 283 -17.44 15.46 -9.64
C ARG A 283 -17.67 16.79 -10.33
N ALA A 284 -17.59 17.90 -9.59
CA ALA A 284 -17.77 19.23 -10.15
C ALA A 284 -16.72 19.57 -11.23
N ASP A 285 -15.48 19.13 -11.04
CA ASP A 285 -14.43 19.28 -12.05
C ASP A 285 -14.67 18.40 -13.29
N SER A 286 -15.11 17.15 -13.10
CA SER A 286 -15.45 16.23 -14.20
C SER A 286 -16.60 16.78 -15.05
N GLU A 287 -17.66 17.29 -14.43
CA GLU A 287 -18.80 17.89 -15.14
C GLU A 287 -18.38 19.12 -15.97
N ARG A 288 -17.51 19.98 -15.42
CA ARG A 288 -16.96 21.15 -16.15
C ARG A 288 -16.06 20.76 -17.32
N LEU A 289 -15.33 19.65 -17.20
CA LEU A 289 -14.50 19.15 -18.29
C LEU A 289 -15.36 18.54 -19.40
N LEU A 290 -16.37 17.76 -19.02
CA LEU A 290 -17.31 17.15 -19.97
C LEU A 290 -18.10 18.21 -20.73
N SER A 291 -18.55 19.29 -20.07
CA SER A 291 -19.25 20.38 -20.76
C SER A 291 -18.35 21.07 -21.79
N ARG A 292 -17.08 21.34 -21.44
CA ARG A 292 -16.11 21.96 -22.37
C ARG A 292 -15.78 21.09 -23.58
N VAL A 293 -15.79 19.77 -23.42
CA VAL A 293 -15.58 18.83 -24.53
C VAL A 293 -16.84 18.72 -25.40
N ALA A 294 -18.03 18.81 -24.80
CA ALA A 294 -19.28 18.83 -25.56
C ALA A 294 -19.47 20.13 -26.37
N ASP A 295 -18.88 21.24 -25.90
CA ASP A 295 -18.93 22.54 -26.56
C ASP A 295 -17.80 22.75 -27.61
N ALA A 296 -16.86 21.81 -27.76
CA ALA A 296 -15.70 21.88 -28.65
C ALA A 296 -15.86 20.98 -29.89
#